data_AF-A0A4Y3QYG9-F1
#
_entry.id   AF-A0A4Y3QYG9-F1
#
_cell.length_a   1.000
_cell.length_b   1.000
_cell.length_c   1.000
_cell.angle_alpha   90.00
_cell.angle_beta   90.00
_cell.angle_gamma   90.00
#
_symmetry.space_group_name_H-M   'P 1'
#
loop_
_entity.id
_entity.type
_entity.pdbx_description
1 polymer ?
#
loop_
_entity_poly.entity_id
_entity_poly.type
_entity_poly.pdbx_seq_one_letter_code
_entity_poly.pdbx_strand_id
1 'polypeptide(L)'
;MSRRYFWFDDITEGDPGQLPEGIPTVVLTGTYLSPNGLPYSGKVEITPPGALSFGDQDVIVTGPAVIRLDGQGSFSARVPATDSTTNPVDWAYTITEKLDGFIDRPPYAIKLPAELATADLADLAPSDPETPNYVPVVGPPGPRGPRGATGPQGPQGLQGDPGTPGAHWTFGVGIPSHEAADGDLYADTATGDLYTRSDGAWSMKTNLKGPKGDPGDGAGNVISVNGIEPDGAGDVALTAKDVKALPDSGHVGSAISFQQNGVDRWVCQVDEKDEAGSDTGSDFELAAWSDTGQRKPCVLYAKRETGSVGIGTNNLVHGAQLTVGGPVALADVEDRPSEVDGGVVAFSQDGQFTVKNRDGSTATLVDAVPTSEKGAPGGVAALDESGKLPMGQMPGEPVSAEATTNLDRVQGSITYQFIAPGVVFFALSVDASADPASGEASSLDVNLPFPVGGSSQGFVAGVWSRGSDTPNRTMVYAEPSPTNKTLVLWQQNDGETNGDWNRFGTARIAKGHHVTISGTLFSPGPR
;
A
#
# COMPACT_ATOMS: atom_id res chain seq x y z
N MET A 1 22.40 31.79 24.42
CA MET A 1 21.29 32.00 25.36
C MET A 1 20.25 30.96 25.03
N SER A 2 20.00 30.01 25.94
CA SER A 2 19.04 28.93 25.71
C SER A 2 17.67 29.40 26.16
N ARG A 3 16.75 29.68 25.24
CA ARG A 3 15.36 30.00 25.59
C ARG A 3 14.67 28.71 26.03
N ARG A 4 13.96 28.77 27.17
CA ARG A 4 13.16 27.64 27.65
C ARG A 4 11.75 27.75 27.10
N TYR A 5 11.27 26.66 26.52
CA TYR A 5 9.91 26.56 25.98
C TYR A 5 9.05 25.79 26.97
N PHE A 6 7.89 26.35 27.30
CA PHE A 6 6.89 25.71 28.13
C PHE A 6 5.57 25.63 27.37
N TRP A 7 4.93 24.47 27.40
CA TRP A 7 3.54 24.33 27.01
C TRP A 7 2.64 24.65 28.19
N PHE A 8 1.49 25.26 27.93
CA PHE A 8 0.53 25.60 28.97
C PHE A 8 -0.01 24.38 29.73
N ASP A 9 -0.18 23.23 29.04
CA ASP A 9 -0.63 21.98 29.66
C ASP A 9 0.37 21.40 30.68
N ASP A 10 1.68 21.64 30.51
CA ASP A 10 2.73 21.20 31.43
C ASP A 10 2.70 21.94 32.80
N ILE A 11 1.87 22.99 32.92
CA ILE A 11 1.80 23.88 34.09
C ILE A 11 0.58 23.55 34.97
N THR A 12 -0.41 22.80 34.45
CA THR A 12 -1.77 22.72 35.04
C THR A 12 -2.20 21.36 35.60
N GLU A 13 -1.51 20.25 35.32
CA GLU A 13 -1.84 18.93 35.90
C GLU A 13 -0.78 18.43 36.91
N GLY A 14 -1.06 18.61 38.22
CA GLY A 14 -0.54 17.75 39.30
C GLY A 14 0.94 17.86 39.71
N ASP A 15 1.80 18.43 38.87
CA ASP A 15 3.15 18.88 39.24
C ASP A 15 3.32 20.28 38.64
N PRO A 16 3.35 21.37 39.42
CA PRO A 16 3.51 22.68 38.84
C PRO A 16 4.93 22.72 38.26
N GLY A 17 5.06 22.53 36.95
CA GLY A 17 6.14 23.10 36.17
C GLY A 17 6.09 24.60 36.41
N GLN A 18 6.66 25.04 37.53
CA GLN A 18 6.55 26.41 37.99
C GLN A 18 7.08 27.28 36.86
N LEU A 19 6.20 28.15 36.36
CA LEU A 19 6.67 29.31 35.61
C LEU A 19 7.86 29.88 36.39
N PRO A 20 8.98 30.19 35.73
CA PRO A 20 10.16 30.69 36.41
C PRO A 20 9.80 31.84 37.36
N GLU A 21 10.47 31.87 38.53
CA GLU A 21 10.29 32.95 39.49
C GLU A 21 10.44 34.31 38.81
N GLY A 22 9.46 35.20 39.01
CA GLY A 22 9.44 36.53 38.40
C GLY A 22 8.41 36.73 37.29
N ILE A 23 7.71 35.68 36.84
CA ILE A 23 6.52 35.84 35.98
C ILE A 23 5.28 36.05 36.88
N PRO A 24 4.57 37.19 36.80
CA PRO A 24 3.31 37.37 37.53
C PRO A 24 2.25 36.38 37.05
N THR A 25 1.51 35.76 37.97
CA THR A 25 0.48 34.76 37.66
C THR A 25 -0.83 35.05 38.38
N VAL A 26 -1.94 34.64 37.77
CA VAL A 26 -3.29 34.62 38.36
C VAL A 26 -3.78 33.18 38.45
N VAL A 27 -4.48 32.84 39.53
CA VAL A 27 -5.21 31.57 39.66
C VAL A 27 -6.63 31.79 39.17
N LEU A 28 -6.99 31.19 38.04
CA LEU A 28 -8.36 31.17 37.52
C LEU A 28 -9.09 29.93 38.04
N THR A 29 -10.27 30.10 38.63
CA THR A 29 -11.12 29.02 39.11
C THR A 29 -12.50 29.06 38.46
N GLY A 30 -13.24 27.97 38.52
CA GLY A 30 -14.66 27.96 38.18
C GLY A 30 -15.32 26.65 38.56
N THR A 31 -16.65 26.68 38.74
CA THR A 31 -17.46 25.52 39.11
C THR A 31 -18.72 25.47 38.25
N TYR A 32 -18.98 24.31 37.63
CA TYR A 32 -20.11 24.09 36.74
C TYR A 32 -21.09 23.10 37.37
N LEU A 33 -22.23 23.61 37.82
CA LEU A 33 -23.31 22.81 38.39
C LEU A 33 -24.59 22.94 37.56
N SER A 34 -25.35 21.86 37.48
CA SER A 34 -26.73 21.86 36.98
C SER A 34 -27.64 22.67 37.91
N PRO A 35 -28.86 23.04 37.44
CA PRO A 35 -29.86 23.70 38.30
C PRO A 35 -30.21 22.93 39.59
N ASN A 36 -29.98 21.62 39.59
CA ASN A 36 -30.21 20.74 40.74
C ASN A 36 -28.95 20.53 41.61
N GLY A 37 -27.86 21.27 41.35
CA GLY A 37 -26.61 21.21 42.11
C GLY A 37 -25.68 20.05 41.77
N LEU A 38 -26.00 19.22 40.76
CA LEU A 38 -25.11 18.15 40.30
C LEU A 38 -23.95 18.72 39.46
N PRO A 39 -22.71 18.24 39.64
CA PRO A 39 -21.57 18.72 38.88
C PRO A 39 -21.62 18.29 37.41
N TYR A 40 -21.21 19.21 36.52
CA TYR A 40 -20.99 18.90 35.11
C TYR A 40 -19.59 18.33 34.88
N SER A 41 -19.46 17.49 33.84
CA SER A 41 -18.18 17.04 33.30
C SER A 41 -17.85 17.82 32.03
N GLY A 42 -16.57 17.86 31.67
CA GLY A 42 -16.08 18.57 30.49
C GLY A 42 -14.68 19.12 30.69
N LYS A 43 -14.36 20.15 29.92
CA LYS A 43 -13.07 20.85 30.00
C LYS A 43 -13.20 22.34 29.69
N VAL A 44 -12.28 23.12 30.24
CA VAL A 44 -12.09 24.54 29.94
C VAL A 44 -10.75 24.70 29.22
N GLU A 45 -10.78 25.39 28.09
CA GLU A 45 -9.61 25.70 27.27
C GLU A 45 -9.30 27.20 27.39
N ILE A 46 -8.09 27.52 27.86
CA ILE A 46 -7.61 28.89 28.12
C ILE A 46 -6.49 29.19 27.11
N THR A 47 -6.76 30.02 26.12
CA THR A 47 -5.89 30.17 24.94
C THR A 47 -5.34 31.60 24.84
N PRO A 48 -4.01 31.80 24.89
CA PRO A 48 -3.42 33.11 24.57
C PRO A 48 -3.55 33.39 23.06
N PRO A 49 -3.40 34.65 22.60
CA PRO A 49 -3.52 34.98 21.17
C PRO A 49 -2.36 34.42 20.32
N GLY A 50 -1.31 33.91 20.96
CA GLY A 50 -0.13 33.33 20.32
C GLY A 50 0.93 33.00 21.39
N ALA A 51 2.17 32.77 20.94
CA ALA A 51 3.28 32.53 21.85
C ALA A 51 3.61 33.79 22.66
N LEU A 52 3.62 33.67 23.98
CA LEU A 52 3.97 34.74 24.91
C LEU A 52 5.47 34.69 25.20
N SER A 53 6.20 35.73 24.81
CA SER A 53 7.63 35.85 25.08
C SER A 53 7.89 36.72 26.31
N PHE A 54 8.48 36.15 27.36
CA PHE A 54 8.92 36.81 28.59
C PHE A 54 10.42 37.10 28.48
N GLY A 55 10.77 38.29 27.98
CA GLY A 55 12.15 38.65 27.66
C GLY A 55 13.10 38.60 28.87
N ASP A 56 12.64 39.08 30.02
CA ASP A 56 13.45 39.14 31.25
C ASP A 56 13.75 37.76 31.83
N GLN A 57 12.96 36.74 31.49
CA GLN A 57 13.07 35.38 32.00
C GLN A 57 13.60 34.38 30.97
N ASP A 58 13.90 34.83 29.74
CA ASP A 58 14.28 34.00 28.60
C ASP A 58 13.30 32.82 28.36
N VAL A 59 12.00 33.07 28.53
CA VAL A 59 10.93 32.06 28.46
C VAL A 59 9.92 32.38 27.37
N ILE A 60 9.51 31.34 26.65
CA ILE A 60 8.37 31.39 25.72
C ILE A 60 7.31 30.39 26.20
N VAL A 61 6.09 30.87 26.41
CA VAL A 61 4.93 30.05 26.77
C VAL A 61 3.99 29.98 25.57
N THR A 62 3.57 28.77 25.19
CA THR A 62 2.78 28.54 23.97
C THR A 62 1.69 27.50 24.17
N GLY A 63 0.70 27.51 23.28
CA GLY A 63 -0.42 26.58 23.26
C GLY A 63 -1.56 26.98 24.20
N PRO A 64 -2.72 26.31 24.10
CA PRO A 64 -3.79 26.45 25.08
C PRO A 64 -3.45 25.72 26.39
N ALA A 65 -4.03 26.16 27.50
CA ALA A 65 -4.15 25.33 28.71
C ALA A 65 -5.50 24.61 28.67
N VAL A 66 -5.50 23.29 28.71
CA VAL A 66 -6.71 22.46 28.65
C VAL A 66 -6.95 21.76 29.98
N ILE A 67 -7.87 22.28 30.78
CA ILE A 67 -8.14 21.77 32.13
C ILE A 67 -9.46 21.01 32.15
N ARG A 68 -9.41 19.73 32.53
CA ARG A 68 -10.61 18.92 32.76
C ARG A 68 -11.26 19.30 34.09
N LEU A 69 -12.59 19.28 34.12
CA LEU A 69 -13.33 19.46 35.37
C LEU A 69 -13.11 18.25 36.29
N ASP A 70 -12.95 18.52 37.59
CA ASP A 70 -12.84 17.49 38.62
C ASP A 70 -14.20 16.83 38.94
N GLY A 71 -14.21 15.89 39.90
CA GLY A 71 -15.43 15.19 40.32
C GLY A 71 -16.49 16.10 40.97
N GLN A 72 -16.14 17.35 41.28
CA GLN A 72 -17.05 18.38 41.78
C GLN A 72 -17.42 19.40 40.68
N GLY A 73 -17.09 19.13 39.41
CA GLY A 73 -17.37 20.00 38.28
C GLY A 73 -16.55 21.29 38.30
N SER A 74 -15.43 21.30 39.03
CA SER A 74 -14.60 22.48 39.25
C SER A 74 -13.26 22.39 38.54
N PHE A 75 -12.64 23.54 38.28
CA PHE A 75 -11.26 23.62 37.81
C PHE A 75 -10.49 24.73 38.52
N SER A 76 -9.16 24.59 38.51
CA SER A 76 -8.22 25.62 38.98
C SER A 76 -7.00 25.62 38.07
N ALA A 77 -6.68 26.77 37.49
CA ALA A 77 -5.55 26.93 36.58
C ALA A 77 -4.69 28.13 37.00
N ARG A 78 -3.38 27.95 37.13
CA ARG A 78 -2.44 29.05 37.34
C ARG A 78 -1.86 29.48 36.00
N VAL A 79 -2.14 30.69 35.57
CA VAL A 79 -1.75 31.22 34.25
C VAL A 79 -1.01 32.55 34.38
N PRO A 80 -0.14 32.93 33.42
CA PRO A 80 0.47 34.25 33.38
C PRO A 80 -0.56 35.39 33.42
N ALA A 81 -0.23 36.45 34.16
CA ALA A 81 -1.07 37.65 34.20
C ALA A 81 -1.01 38.41 32.87
N THR A 82 -2.15 38.96 32.43
CA THR A 82 -2.28 39.63 31.12
C THR A 82 -1.58 41.00 31.05
N ASP A 83 -1.22 41.56 32.19
CA ASP A 83 -0.49 42.82 32.36
C ASP A 83 1.03 42.62 32.58
N SER A 84 1.53 41.40 32.36
CA SER A 84 2.96 41.10 32.43
C SER A 84 3.76 41.72 31.27
N THR A 85 5.06 41.91 31.46
CA THR A 85 5.98 42.45 30.44
C THR A 85 6.28 41.41 29.36
N THR A 86 5.35 41.24 28.42
CA THR A 86 5.40 40.23 27.35
C THR A 86 5.48 40.84 25.96
N ASN A 87 5.87 40.02 24.99
CA ASN A 87 5.53 40.22 23.58
C ASN A 87 4.60 39.07 23.13
N PRO A 88 3.36 39.34 22.69
CA PRO A 88 2.73 40.67 22.55
C PRO A 88 2.41 41.36 23.88
N VAL A 89 2.21 42.69 23.85
CA VAL A 89 1.64 43.50 24.95
C VAL A 89 0.12 43.61 24.81
N ASP A 90 -0.59 44.01 25.87
CA ASP A 90 -2.04 44.28 25.87
C ASP A 90 -2.90 43.12 25.32
N TRP A 91 -2.53 41.89 25.66
CA TRP A 91 -3.22 40.69 25.20
C TRP A 91 -4.31 40.24 26.19
N ALA A 92 -5.19 39.35 25.74
CA ALA A 92 -6.25 38.73 26.53
C ALA A 92 -6.31 37.23 26.24
N TYR A 93 -6.85 36.45 27.18
CA TYR A 93 -7.12 35.02 26.95
C TYR A 93 -8.44 34.84 26.23
N THR A 94 -8.49 33.90 25.29
CA THR A 94 -9.75 33.35 24.78
C THR A 94 -10.13 32.12 25.59
N ILE A 95 -11.34 32.11 26.16
CA ILE A 95 -11.91 31.03 26.94
C ILE A 95 -12.88 30.23 26.09
N THR A 96 -12.73 28.91 26.06
CA THR A 96 -13.69 28.00 25.46
C THR A 96 -14.14 26.96 26.49
N GLU A 97 -15.43 26.95 26.80
CA GLU A 97 -16.05 26.01 27.75
C GLU A 97 -16.70 24.86 26.96
N LYS A 98 -16.17 23.64 27.10
CA LYS A 98 -16.65 22.42 26.44
C LYS A 98 -17.23 21.49 27.50
N LEU A 99 -18.51 21.68 27.82
CA LEU A 99 -19.25 20.89 28.81
C LEU A 99 -19.96 19.71 28.12
N ASP A 100 -19.87 18.53 28.70
CA ASP A 100 -20.49 17.33 28.12
C ASP A 100 -22.02 17.46 28.09
N GLY A 101 -22.63 17.14 26.95
CA GLY A 101 -24.08 17.17 26.78
C GLY A 101 -24.69 18.55 26.47
N PHE A 102 -23.84 19.57 26.23
CA PHE A 102 -24.26 20.91 25.79
C PHE A 102 -23.68 21.24 24.42
N ILE A 103 -24.30 22.21 23.74
CA ILE A 103 -23.67 22.88 22.59
C ILE A 103 -22.57 23.79 23.14
N ASP A 104 -21.38 23.69 22.56
CA ASP A 104 -20.24 24.54 22.90
C ASP A 104 -20.66 26.02 22.92
N ARG A 105 -20.33 26.70 24.02
CA ARG A 105 -20.57 28.14 24.10
C ARG A 105 -19.63 28.87 23.13
N PRO A 106 -20.07 29.98 22.52
CA PRO A 106 -19.17 30.84 21.76
C PRO A 106 -17.97 31.25 22.63
N PRO A 107 -16.74 31.16 22.11
CA PRO A 107 -15.56 31.62 22.85
C PRO A 107 -15.65 33.10 23.20
N TYR A 108 -15.10 33.49 24.34
CA TYR A 108 -15.07 34.88 24.81
C TYR A 108 -13.70 35.25 25.39
N ALA A 109 -13.38 36.55 25.40
CA ALA A 109 -12.08 37.03 25.86
C ALA A 109 -12.13 37.49 27.32
N ILE A 110 -11.07 37.27 28.09
CA ILE A 110 -10.92 37.80 29.46
C ILE A 110 -9.52 38.40 29.69
N LYS A 111 -9.44 39.43 30.54
CA LYS A 111 -8.18 39.92 31.12
C LYS A 111 -8.00 39.36 32.53
N LEU A 112 -6.77 38.96 32.85
CA LEU A 112 -6.37 38.45 34.15
C LEU A 112 -5.17 39.27 34.67
N PRO A 113 -5.37 40.53 35.09
CA PRO A 113 -4.30 41.35 35.65
C PRO A 113 -3.79 40.78 36.98
N ALA A 114 -2.52 40.99 37.27
CA ALA A 114 -1.83 40.39 38.42
C ALA A 114 -2.48 40.76 39.76
N GLU A 115 -3.15 41.91 39.85
CA GLU A 115 -3.85 42.38 41.05
C GLU A 115 -4.98 41.46 41.51
N LEU A 116 -5.57 40.66 40.62
CA LEU A 116 -6.65 39.75 41.01
C LEU A 116 -6.15 38.67 41.97
N ALA A 117 -4.89 38.22 41.82
CA ALA A 117 -4.28 37.05 42.48
C ALA A 117 -5.04 35.73 42.24
N THR A 118 -6.33 35.68 42.55
CA THR A 118 -7.29 34.62 42.26
C THR A 118 -8.55 35.24 41.66
N ALA A 119 -9.08 34.67 40.57
CA ALA A 119 -10.30 35.11 39.92
C ALA A 119 -11.23 33.93 39.66
N ASP A 120 -12.53 34.11 39.91
CA ASP A 120 -13.55 33.16 39.50
C ASP A 120 -14.02 33.51 38.09
N LEU A 121 -14.05 32.51 37.20
CA LEU A 121 -14.50 32.67 35.82
C LEU A 121 -15.96 33.13 35.76
N ALA A 122 -16.81 32.77 36.73
CA ALA A 122 -18.20 33.21 36.79
C ALA A 122 -18.34 34.73 37.02
N ASP A 123 -17.37 35.37 37.67
CA ASP A 123 -17.37 36.83 37.89
C ASP A 123 -16.85 37.60 36.66
N LEU A 124 -16.16 36.89 35.75
CA LEU A 124 -15.57 37.47 34.53
C LEU A 124 -16.41 37.18 33.28
N ALA A 125 -17.24 36.14 33.26
CA ALA A 125 -17.87 35.62 32.06
C ALA A 125 -19.38 35.93 31.94
N PRO A 126 -19.92 36.19 30.73
CA PRO A 126 -19.23 36.68 29.54
C PRO A 126 -19.12 38.22 29.62
N SER A 127 -17.91 38.76 29.74
CA SER A 127 -17.66 40.19 29.59
C SER A 127 -16.79 40.41 28.34
N ASP A 128 -17.08 41.47 27.59
CA ASP A 128 -16.22 41.95 26.51
C ASP A 128 -15.22 42.95 27.14
N PRO A 129 -13.92 42.63 27.16
CA PRO A 129 -12.91 43.49 27.77
C PRO A 129 -12.70 44.83 27.04
N GLU A 130 -13.22 45.00 25.81
CA GLU A 130 -13.19 46.28 25.07
C GLU A 130 -14.46 47.12 25.26
N THR A 131 -15.55 46.52 25.77
CA THR A 131 -16.79 47.24 26.12
C THR A 131 -17.15 47.01 27.60
N PRO A 132 -16.69 47.88 28.53
CA PRO A 132 -17.02 47.73 29.94
C PRO A 132 -18.51 47.99 30.15
N ASN A 133 -19.32 46.93 30.13
CA ASN A 133 -20.76 47.02 30.33
C ASN A 133 -21.12 46.95 31.83
N TYR A 134 -20.56 47.86 32.63
CA TYR A 134 -21.00 48.10 34.01
C TYR A 134 -20.91 49.58 34.38
N VAL A 135 -22.06 50.17 34.68
CA VAL A 135 -22.16 51.43 35.43
C VAL A 135 -22.29 51.07 36.91
N PRO A 136 -21.38 51.47 37.80
CA PRO A 136 -21.62 51.39 39.23
C PRO A 136 -22.78 52.35 39.58
N VAL A 137 -23.94 51.79 39.96
CA VAL A 137 -25.01 52.56 40.59
C VAL A 137 -24.58 52.86 42.04
N VAL A 138 -24.47 54.14 42.36
CA VAL A 138 -24.30 54.62 43.75
C VAL A 138 -25.47 54.12 44.58
N GLY A 139 -25.18 53.36 45.65
CA GLY A 139 -26.20 52.92 46.62
C GLY A 139 -26.96 54.11 47.23
N PRO A 140 -28.23 53.93 47.64
CA PRO A 140 -29.09 55.01 48.08
C PRO A 140 -28.45 55.81 49.24
N PRO A 141 -28.60 57.15 49.25
CA PRO A 141 -28.15 57.99 50.36
C PRO A 141 -28.64 57.44 51.70
N GLY A 142 -27.74 57.35 52.68
CA GLY A 142 -28.08 56.88 54.03
C GLY A 142 -29.27 57.65 54.63
N PRO A 143 -30.06 57.02 55.52
CA PRO A 143 -31.27 57.64 56.06
C PRO A 143 -30.95 59.00 56.70
N ARG A 144 -31.74 60.01 56.32
CA ARG A 144 -31.70 61.36 56.91
C ARG A 144 -31.91 61.24 58.43
N GLY A 145 -31.02 61.86 59.20
CA GLY A 145 -31.13 61.91 60.67
C GLY A 145 -32.48 62.48 61.13
N PRO A 146 -32.93 62.13 62.36
CA PRO A 146 -34.25 62.49 62.84
C PRO A 146 -34.51 64.01 62.79
N ARG A 147 -35.69 64.36 62.29
CA ARG A 147 -36.20 65.73 62.14
C ARG A 147 -36.36 66.38 63.52
N GLY A 148 -35.74 67.55 63.73
CA GLY A 148 -36.07 68.42 64.85
C GLY A 148 -37.53 68.89 64.77
N ALA A 149 -38.22 68.96 65.90
CA ALA A 149 -39.65 69.30 65.95
C ALA A 149 -39.95 70.65 65.26
N THR A 150 -40.86 70.62 64.29
CA THR A 150 -41.37 71.82 63.60
C THR A 150 -42.37 72.55 64.51
N GLY A 151 -42.23 73.87 64.67
CA GLY A 151 -43.24 74.72 65.32
C GLY A 151 -44.57 74.75 64.53
N PRO A 152 -45.68 75.19 65.14
CA PRO A 152 -46.99 75.18 64.49
C PRO A 152 -46.98 76.03 63.21
N GLN A 153 -47.37 75.41 62.10
CA GLN A 153 -47.50 76.02 60.78
C GLN A 153 -48.79 76.86 60.73
N GLY A 154 -48.70 78.09 60.21
CA GLY A 154 -49.86 78.96 60.00
C GLY A 154 -50.87 78.37 59.00
N PRO A 155 -52.13 78.83 58.99
CA PRO A 155 -53.18 78.27 58.13
C PRO A 155 -52.77 78.36 56.66
N GLN A 156 -52.89 77.23 55.96
CA GLN A 156 -52.59 77.12 54.53
C GLN A 156 -53.60 77.97 53.73
N GLY A 157 -53.10 78.82 52.83
CA GLY A 157 -53.94 79.60 51.92
C GLY A 157 -54.76 78.68 51.00
N LEU A 158 -55.94 79.17 50.57
CA LEU A 158 -56.82 78.46 49.64
C LEU A 158 -56.03 78.05 48.39
N GLN A 159 -56.12 76.76 48.02
CA GLN A 159 -55.54 76.24 46.80
C GLN A 159 -56.16 76.98 45.61
N GLY A 160 -55.33 77.54 44.73
CA GLY A 160 -55.80 78.19 43.50
C GLY A 160 -56.55 77.20 42.60
N ASP A 161 -57.47 77.71 41.79
CA ASP A 161 -58.26 76.90 40.86
C ASP A 161 -57.33 76.03 40.01
N PRO A 162 -57.66 74.75 39.78
CA PRO A 162 -56.92 73.91 38.86
C PRO A 162 -56.81 74.60 37.49
N GLY A 163 -55.61 74.65 36.93
CA GLY A 163 -55.41 75.14 35.56
C GLY A 163 -56.26 74.33 34.58
N THR A 164 -56.77 74.97 33.52
CA THR A 164 -57.48 74.30 32.44
C THR A 164 -56.64 73.16 31.87
N PRO A 165 -57.21 71.96 31.62
CA PRO A 165 -56.50 70.87 30.95
C PRO A 165 -55.89 71.36 29.62
N GLY A 166 -54.63 71.01 29.39
CA GLY A 166 -53.94 71.34 28.14
C GLY A 166 -54.46 70.51 26.96
N ALA A 167 -54.11 70.93 25.75
CA ALA A 167 -54.44 70.19 24.52
C ALA A 167 -53.97 68.73 24.59
N HIS A 168 -54.85 67.81 24.20
CA HIS A 168 -54.59 66.38 24.13
C HIS A 168 -54.20 65.95 22.71
N TRP A 169 -53.39 64.89 22.62
CA TRP A 169 -52.99 64.27 21.36
C TRP A 169 -53.62 62.89 21.22
N THR A 170 -54.22 62.63 20.07
CA THR A 170 -54.80 61.32 19.72
C THR A 170 -54.23 60.80 18.41
N PHE A 171 -54.33 59.49 18.19
CA PHE A 171 -53.77 58.79 17.03
C PHE A 171 -54.81 57.84 16.43
N GLY A 172 -54.83 57.70 15.11
CA GLY A 172 -55.72 56.77 14.42
C GLY A 172 -55.41 56.65 12.94
N VAL A 173 -56.31 56.04 12.17
CA VAL A 173 -56.18 55.88 10.72
C VAL A 173 -57.32 56.63 10.04
N GLY A 174 -57.00 57.48 9.07
CA GLY A 174 -57.97 58.29 8.35
C GLY A 174 -58.33 59.62 9.03
N ILE A 175 -59.14 60.43 8.34
CA ILE A 175 -59.59 61.75 8.78
C ILE A 175 -60.37 61.62 10.11
N PRO A 176 -60.03 62.40 11.16
CA PRO A 176 -60.70 62.28 12.45
C PRO A 176 -62.16 62.75 12.39
N SER A 177 -63.05 61.96 13.00
CA SER A 177 -64.50 62.21 13.08
C SER A 177 -65.07 62.13 14.49
N HIS A 178 -64.23 61.97 15.50
CA HIS A 178 -64.63 61.94 16.91
C HIS A 178 -64.66 63.35 17.52
N GLU A 179 -65.44 63.52 18.58
CA GLU A 179 -65.46 64.75 19.36
C GLU A 179 -64.16 64.89 20.18
N ALA A 180 -63.63 66.11 20.21
CA ALA A 180 -62.43 66.50 20.94
C ALA A 180 -62.55 67.98 21.34
N ALA A 181 -61.74 68.43 22.30
CA ALA A 181 -61.73 69.82 22.71
C ALA A 181 -61.02 70.68 21.66
N ASP A 182 -61.41 71.95 21.54
CA ASP A 182 -60.70 72.89 20.67
C ASP A 182 -59.26 73.06 21.17
N GLY A 183 -58.31 72.93 20.24
CA GLY A 183 -56.88 72.87 20.52
C GLY A 183 -56.29 71.46 20.52
N ASP A 184 -57.12 70.40 20.56
CA ASP A 184 -56.64 69.01 20.49
C ASP A 184 -56.05 68.68 19.12
N LEU A 185 -55.08 67.77 19.13
CA LEU A 185 -54.34 67.33 17.97
C LEU A 185 -54.60 65.85 17.67
N TYR A 186 -54.72 65.51 16.39
CA TYR A 186 -54.87 64.13 15.94
C TYR A 186 -53.87 63.83 14.83
N ALA A 187 -53.12 62.74 14.98
CA ALA A 187 -52.21 62.26 13.95
C ALA A 187 -52.76 61.02 13.24
N ASP A 188 -52.94 61.11 11.93
CA ASP A 188 -53.22 59.96 11.07
C ASP A 188 -51.95 59.13 10.91
N THR A 189 -51.94 57.95 11.51
CA THR A 189 -50.80 57.02 11.49
C THR A 189 -50.55 56.42 10.10
N ALA A 190 -51.57 56.35 9.24
CA ALA A 190 -51.44 55.81 7.89
C ALA A 190 -50.79 56.80 6.93
N THR A 191 -51.21 58.07 6.93
CA THR A 191 -50.68 59.08 6.00
C THR A 191 -49.60 59.96 6.61
N GLY A 192 -49.58 60.10 7.94
CA GLY A 192 -48.75 61.05 8.66
C GLY A 192 -49.40 62.43 8.83
N ASP A 193 -50.65 62.62 8.41
CA ASP A 193 -51.31 63.92 8.48
C ASP A 193 -51.66 64.30 9.92
N LEU A 194 -51.31 65.52 10.31
CA LEU A 194 -51.64 66.11 11.61
C LEU A 194 -52.84 67.04 11.44
N TYR A 195 -53.86 66.85 12.27
CA TYR A 195 -55.09 67.63 12.33
C TYR A 195 -55.20 68.36 13.67
N THR A 196 -55.84 69.53 13.69
CA THR A 196 -56.23 70.26 14.92
C THR A 196 -57.74 70.48 14.94
N ARG A 197 -58.34 70.28 16.11
CA ARG A 197 -59.74 70.61 16.38
C ARG A 197 -59.89 72.11 16.69
N SER A 198 -60.79 72.79 15.99
CA SER A 198 -61.14 74.19 16.25
C SER A 198 -62.58 74.44 15.81
N ASP A 199 -63.35 75.19 16.62
CA ASP A 199 -64.74 75.57 16.36
C ASP A 199 -65.63 74.36 16.00
N GLY A 200 -65.38 73.21 16.63
CA GLY A 200 -66.16 71.99 16.35
C GLY A 200 -65.88 71.35 14.98
N ALA A 201 -64.76 71.67 14.33
CA ALA A 201 -64.29 71.04 13.10
C ALA A 201 -62.82 70.57 13.20
N TRP A 202 -62.50 69.45 12.55
CA TRP A 202 -61.12 69.01 12.37
C TRP A 202 -60.54 69.65 11.11
N SER A 203 -59.35 70.25 11.24
CA SER A 203 -58.63 70.88 10.13
C SER A 203 -57.23 70.29 10.00
N MET A 204 -56.85 69.86 8.79
CA MET A 204 -55.49 69.38 8.52
C MET A 204 -54.49 70.53 8.65
N LYS A 205 -53.40 70.33 9.39
CA LYS A 205 -52.33 71.30 9.59
C LYS A 205 -51.10 71.02 8.73
N THR A 206 -50.63 69.78 8.72
CA THR A 206 -49.40 69.40 8.01
C THR A 206 -49.31 67.88 7.85
N ASN A 207 -48.28 67.40 7.14
CA ASN A 207 -47.89 65.99 7.13
C ASN A 207 -46.56 65.80 7.88
N LEU A 208 -46.53 64.87 8.82
CA LEU A 208 -45.40 64.57 9.70
C LEU A 208 -44.36 63.63 9.06
N LYS A 209 -44.66 63.00 7.92
CA LYS A 209 -43.73 62.07 7.24
C LYS A 209 -42.70 62.79 6.35
N GLY A 210 -42.84 64.11 6.13
CA GLY A 210 -41.97 64.87 5.24
C GLY A 210 -42.06 64.36 3.78
N PRO A 211 -41.41 65.04 2.82
CA PRO A 211 -41.20 64.45 1.50
C PRO A 211 -40.36 63.17 1.66
N LYS A 212 -40.66 62.14 0.88
CA LYS A 212 -39.77 60.98 0.74
C LYS A 212 -38.38 61.51 0.36
N GLY A 213 -37.35 61.13 1.12
CA GLY A 213 -35.98 61.48 0.77
C GLY A 213 -35.67 60.99 -0.64
N ASP A 214 -34.86 61.75 -1.38
CA ASP A 214 -34.37 61.30 -2.68
C ASP A 214 -33.72 59.92 -2.50
N PRO A 215 -33.89 59.00 -3.47
CA PRO A 215 -33.08 57.78 -3.49
C PRO A 215 -31.61 58.18 -3.34
N GLY A 216 -30.90 57.53 -2.42
CA GLY A 216 -29.46 57.75 -2.30
C GLY A 216 -28.80 57.53 -3.67
N ASP A 217 -27.93 58.46 -4.06
CA ASP A 217 -27.10 58.40 -5.27
C ASP A 217 -25.97 57.36 -5.17
N GLY A 218 -26.01 56.52 -4.13
CA GLY A 218 -25.10 55.42 -3.90
C GLY A 218 -25.23 54.36 -4.98
N ALA A 219 -24.61 54.60 -6.13
CA ALA A 219 -23.87 53.55 -6.79
C ALA A 219 -22.87 53.04 -5.75
N GLY A 220 -23.22 51.95 -5.07
CA GLY A 220 -22.27 51.13 -4.34
C GLY A 220 -21.30 50.52 -5.34
N ASN A 221 -20.52 51.37 -6.03
CA ASN A 221 -19.54 50.96 -6.99
C ASN A 221 -18.47 50.24 -6.19
N VAL A 222 -18.47 48.93 -6.36
CA VAL A 222 -17.37 48.09 -5.95
C VAL A 222 -16.12 48.63 -6.65
N ILE A 223 -15.19 49.24 -5.91
CA ILE A 223 -13.97 49.81 -6.53
C ILE A 223 -13.07 48.66 -7.01
N SER A 224 -13.00 47.60 -6.22
CA SER A 224 -12.47 46.30 -6.62
C SER A 224 -12.93 45.23 -5.63
N VAL A 225 -12.95 43.97 -6.05
CA VAL A 225 -12.97 42.82 -5.13
C VAL A 225 -11.64 42.08 -5.30
N ASN A 226 -10.91 41.87 -4.20
CA ASN A 226 -9.61 41.21 -4.20
C ASN A 226 -8.60 41.79 -5.22
N GLY A 227 -8.68 43.10 -5.49
CA GLY A 227 -7.78 43.78 -6.43
C GLY A 227 -8.19 43.69 -7.91
N ILE A 228 -9.35 43.10 -8.21
CA ILE A 228 -9.94 43.11 -9.55
C ILE A 228 -10.97 44.23 -9.63
N GLU A 229 -10.72 45.18 -10.53
CA GLU A 229 -11.63 46.29 -10.83
C GLU A 229 -12.84 45.80 -11.64
N PRO A 230 -14.01 46.43 -11.52
CA PRO A 230 -15.18 46.11 -12.33
C PRO A 230 -14.96 46.38 -13.81
N ASP A 231 -15.68 45.65 -14.65
CA ASP A 231 -15.72 45.91 -16.08
C ASP A 231 -16.53 47.18 -16.43
N GLY A 232 -16.68 47.44 -17.73
CA GLY A 232 -17.44 48.60 -18.22
C GLY A 232 -18.94 48.58 -17.88
N ALA A 233 -19.48 47.47 -17.38
CA ALA A 233 -20.85 47.33 -16.89
C ALA A 233 -20.95 47.43 -15.35
N GLY A 234 -19.81 47.46 -14.63
CA GLY A 234 -19.77 47.49 -13.17
C GLY A 234 -19.70 46.10 -12.53
N ASP A 235 -19.52 45.03 -13.31
CA ASP A 235 -19.43 43.66 -12.81
C ASP A 235 -17.97 43.30 -12.49
N VAL A 236 -17.73 42.66 -11.34
CA VAL A 236 -16.41 42.12 -10.98
C VAL A 236 -16.40 40.62 -11.24
N ALA A 237 -15.75 40.20 -12.33
CA ALA A 237 -15.56 38.80 -12.65
C ALA A 237 -14.37 38.21 -11.86
N LEU A 238 -14.66 37.36 -10.88
CA LEU A 238 -13.66 36.63 -10.11
C LEU A 238 -13.45 35.23 -10.71
N THR A 239 -12.19 34.82 -10.83
CA THR A 239 -11.79 33.43 -11.12
C THR A 239 -11.52 32.67 -9.82
N ALA A 240 -11.41 31.33 -9.88
CA ALA A 240 -11.06 30.52 -8.72
C ALA A 240 -9.76 30.98 -8.02
N LYS A 241 -8.79 31.47 -8.81
CA LYS A 241 -7.54 32.04 -8.29
C LYS A 241 -7.79 33.29 -7.43
N ASP A 242 -8.71 34.15 -7.85
CA ASP A 242 -8.96 35.45 -7.21
C ASP A 242 -9.63 35.33 -5.84
N VAL A 243 -10.33 34.22 -5.59
CA VAL A 243 -10.95 33.89 -4.30
C VAL A 243 -10.21 32.80 -3.53
N LYS A 244 -9.05 32.35 -4.04
CA LYS A 244 -8.34 31.16 -3.53
C LYS A 244 -9.23 29.91 -3.46
N ALA A 245 -10.25 29.83 -4.32
CA ALA A 245 -11.04 28.62 -4.48
C ALA A 245 -10.17 27.58 -5.18
N LEU A 246 -10.22 26.36 -4.67
CA LEU A 246 -9.66 25.21 -5.35
C LEU A 246 -10.51 24.94 -6.60
N PRO A 247 -9.92 24.80 -7.80
CA PRO A 247 -10.68 24.48 -9.00
C PRO A 247 -11.31 23.09 -8.85
N ASP A 248 -12.49 22.90 -9.44
CA ASP A 248 -13.23 21.63 -9.47
C ASP A 248 -12.40 20.49 -10.12
N SER A 249 -11.39 20.86 -10.92
CA SER A 249 -10.40 19.96 -11.53
C SER A 249 -9.14 19.72 -10.67
N GLY A 250 -9.08 20.30 -9.47
CA GLY A 250 -8.06 20.05 -8.46
C GLY A 250 -8.66 19.23 -7.33
N HIS A 251 -8.66 17.90 -7.50
CA HIS A 251 -8.93 16.87 -6.49
C HIS A 251 -9.76 17.35 -5.29
N VAL A 252 -11.09 17.43 -5.45
CA VAL A 252 -12.03 17.64 -4.33
C VAL A 252 -12.35 16.31 -3.61
N GLY A 253 -11.44 15.34 -3.70
CA GLY A 253 -11.33 14.23 -2.78
C GLY A 253 -10.12 14.48 -1.89
N SER A 254 -10.14 14.02 -0.64
CA SER A 254 -9.03 14.15 0.33
C SER A 254 -7.77 13.42 -0.16
N ALA A 255 -7.09 13.97 -1.17
CA ALA A 255 -5.89 13.40 -1.74
C ALA A 255 -4.68 13.89 -0.94
N ILE A 256 -3.78 12.96 -0.63
CA ILE A 256 -2.46 13.32 -0.10
C ILE A 256 -1.53 13.43 -1.30
N SER A 257 -1.09 14.66 -1.59
CA SER A 257 -0.24 14.96 -2.73
C SER A 257 1.17 15.32 -2.29
N PHE A 258 2.16 14.68 -2.90
CA PHE A 258 3.57 15.00 -2.72
C PHE A 258 4.06 15.75 -3.96
N GLN A 259 4.37 17.02 -3.79
CA GLN A 259 4.70 17.93 -4.90
C GLN A 259 6.18 18.30 -4.92
N GLN A 260 6.67 18.59 -6.13
CA GLN A 260 7.97 19.23 -6.35
C GLN A 260 7.80 20.33 -7.40
N ASN A 261 8.21 21.57 -7.08
CA ASN A 261 8.08 22.74 -7.94
C ASN A 261 6.63 23.04 -8.39
N GLY A 262 5.65 22.79 -7.51
CA GLY A 262 4.23 23.01 -7.80
C GLY A 262 3.59 21.99 -8.74
N VAL A 263 4.28 20.86 -9.00
CA VAL A 263 3.77 19.74 -9.80
C VAL A 263 3.68 18.50 -8.91
N ASP A 264 2.54 17.81 -8.96
CA ASP A 264 2.34 16.53 -8.27
C ASP A 264 3.32 15.48 -8.78
N ARG A 265 3.94 14.75 -7.84
CA ARG A 265 4.85 13.63 -8.12
C ARG A 265 4.22 12.31 -7.74
N TRP A 266 3.52 12.33 -6.62
CA TRP A 266 2.77 11.22 -6.08
C TRP A 266 1.46 11.74 -5.55
N VAL A 267 0.37 11.06 -5.91
CA VAL A 267 -0.96 11.38 -5.42
C VAL A 267 -1.58 10.10 -4.88
N CYS A 268 -1.93 10.14 -3.60
CA CYS A 268 -2.75 9.12 -2.95
C CYS A 268 -4.19 9.62 -3.00
N GLN A 269 -5.04 8.95 -3.77
CA GLN A 269 -6.37 9.41 -4.14
C GLN A 269 -7.40 8.30 -4.18
N VAL A 270 -8.64 8.73 -4.25
CA VAL A 270 -9.73 7.95 -4.83
C VAL A 270 -9.54 7.96 -6.36
N ASP A 271 -9.75 6.84 -7.04
CA ASP A 271 -9.52 6.71 -8.47
C ASP A 271 -10.37 7.69 -9.29
N GLU A 272 -9.90 8.01 -10.49
CA GLU A 272 -10.50 9.04 -11.36
C GLU A 272 -11.78 8.55 -12.07
N LYS A 273 -12.38 7.45 -11.61
CA LYS A 273 -13.54 6.85 -12.27
C LYS A 273 -14.82 7.48 -11.74
N ASP A 274 -15.59 8.06 -12.64
CA ASP A 274 -16.90 8.64 -12.31
C ASP A 274 -17.80 7.63 -11.58
N GLU A 275 -18.34 8.04 -10.42
CA GLU A 275 -19.27 7.21 -9.67
C GLU A 275 -20.72 7.45 -10.12
N ALA A 276 -21.40 6.38 -10.56
CA ALA A 276 -22.84 6.38 -10.83
C ALA A 276 -23.70 5.93 -9.62
N GLY A 277 -23.10 5.74 -8.43
CA GLY A 277 -23.82 5.55 -7.16
C GLY A 277 -24.22 4.12 -6.77
N SER A 278 -23.35 3.11 -6.94
CA SER A 278 -23.68 1.69 -6.62
C SER A 278 -22.61 0.91 -5.82
N ASP A 279 -21.91 1.54 -4.86
CA ASP A 279 -20.71 0.95 -4.20
C ASP A 279 -19.65 0.44 -5.20
N THR A 280 -19.72 0.93 -6.43
CA THR A 280 -18.87 0.59 -7.56
C THR A 280 -18.11 1.84 -7.96
N GLY A 281 -16.78 1.79 -7.84
CA GLY A 281 -15.92 2.96 -7.94
C GLY A 281 -15.40 3.40 -6.58
N SER A 282 -14.81 4.58 -6.54
CA SER A 282 -14.00 5.07 -5.42
C SER A 282 -12.91 4.08 -4.97
N ASP A 283 -12.18 3.54 -5.93
CA ASP A 283 -11.10 2.63 -5.65
C ASP A 283 -9.90 3.41 -5.11
N PHE A 284 -9.11 2.80 -4.23
CA PHE A 284 -7.91 3.46 -3.73
C PHE A 284 -6.82 3.42 -4.81
N GLU A 285 -6.12 4.53 -5.00
CA GLU A 285 -4.99 4.60 -5.91
C GLU A 285 -3.82 5.43 -5.35
N LEU A 286 -2.60 4.89 -5.50
CA LEU A 286 -1.36 5.65 -5.47
C LEU A 286 -0.85 5.81 -6.90
N ALA A 287 -0.98 7.03 -7.43
CA ALA A 287 -0.55 7.40 -8.76
C ALA A 287 0.81 8.11 -8.74
N ALA A 288 1.65 7.78 -9.72
CA ALA A 288 2.87 8.52 -10.00
C ALA A 288 2.62 9.54 -11.12
N TRP A 289 3.36 10.64 -11.12
CA TRP A 289 3.23 11.71 -12.10
C TRP A 289 4.60 12.14 -12.65
N SER A 290 4.64 12.57 -13.90
CA SER A 290 5.85 13.05 -14.58
C SER A 290 6.25 14.46 -14.13
N ASP A 291 7.45 14.90 -14.52
CA ASP A 291 7.90 16.29 -14.33
C ASP A 291 7.01 17.33 -15.01
N THR A 292 6.24 16.91 -16.02
CA THR A 292 5.33 17.75 -16.80
C THR A 292 3.88 17.65 -16.33
N GLY A 293 3.62 17.01 -15.19
CA GLY A 293 2.26 16.82 -14.66
C GLY A 293 1.43 15.85 -15.49
N GLN A 294 2.07 14.88 -16.14
CA GLN A 294 1.37 13.79 -16.84
C GLN A 294 1.35 12.54 -15.97
N ARG A 295 0.18 11.93 -15.83
CA ARG A 295 -0.01 10.71 -15.05
C ARG A 295 0.82 9.55 -15.62
N LYS A 296 1.49 8.81 -14.74
CA LYS A 296 2.25 7.59 -15.06
C LYS A 296 1.40 6.34 -14.74
N PRO A 297 1.85 5.13 -15.13
CA PRO A 297 1.17 3.90 -14.76
C PRO A 297 0.95 3.80 -13.25
N CYS A 298 -0.17 3.15 -12.89
CA CYS A 298 -0.58 2.93 -11.51
C CYS A 298 0.53 2.22 -10.72
N VAL A 299 0.80 2.66 -9.49
CA VAL A 299 1.81 2.05 -8.61
C VAL A 299 1.16 1.09 -7.63
N LEU A 300 0.09 1.52 -6.96
CA LEU A 300 -0.73 0.69 -6.10
C LEU A 300 -2.19 1.02 -6.33
N TYR A 301 -3.02 0.00 -6.45
CA TYR A 301 -4.45 0.11 -6.63
C TYR A 301 -5.15 -0.88 -5.69
N ALA A 302 -6.25 -0.48 -5.09
CA ALA A 302 -7.10 -1.42 -4.35
C ALA A 302 -8.55 -1.20 -4.72
N LYS A 303 -9.17 -2.25 -5.26
CA LYS A 303 -10.57 -2.24 -5.65
C LYS A 303 -11.43 -2.37 -4.40
N ARG A 304 -12.26 -1.37 -4.12
CA ARG A 304 -13.09 -1.31 -2.91
C ARG A 304 -14.11 -2.44 -2.86
N GLU A 305 -14.74 -2.75 -3.99
CA GLU A 305 -15.80 -3.77 -4.11
C GLU A 305 -15.30 -5.18 -3.73
N THR A 306 -14.10 -5.57 -4.17
CA THR A 306 -13.59 -6.94 -4.02
C THR A 306 -12.46 -7.05 -3.01
N GLY A 307 -11.89 -5.93 -2.57
CA GLY A 307 -10.66 -5.88 -1.78
C GLY A 307 -9.40 -6.29 -2.56
N SER A 308 -9.51 -6.53 -3.87
CA SER A 308 -8.38 -6.96 -4.70
C SER A 308 -7.35 -5.85 -4.86
N VAL A 309 -6.07 -6.20 -4.77
CA VAL A 309 -4.95 -5.26 -4.85
C VAL A 309 -4.16 -5.44 -6.15
N GLY A 310 -3.80 -4.34 -6.79
CA GLY A 310 -2.92 -4.28 -7.94
C GLY A 310 -1.63 -3.54 -7.60
N ILE A 311 -0.47 -4.09 -7.95
CA ILE A 311 0.83 -3.42 -7.87
C ILE A 311 1.35 -3.22 -9.28
N GLY A 312 1.64 -1.97 -9.67
CA GLY A 312 2.07 -1.65 -11.03
C GLY A 312 0.95 -1.74 -12.09
N THR A 313 -0.30 -1.99 -11.67
CA THR A 313 -1.45 -2.17 -12.56
C THR A 313 -2.77 -1.92 -11.82
N ASN A 314 -3.76 -1.40 -12.54
CA ASN A 314 -5.16 -1.32 -12.13
C ASN A 314 -6.05 -2.31 -12.93
N ASN A 315 -5.47 -3.05 -13.88
CA ASN A 315 -6.15 -4.13 -14.58
C ASN A 315 -6.01 -5.43 -13.78
N LEU A 316 -6.97 -5.67 -12.89
CA LEU A 316 -6.95 -6.79 -11.95
C LEU A 316 -7.39 -8.09 -12.61
N VAL A 317 -6.70 -9.18 -12.30
CA VAL A 317 -7.10 -10.52 -12.72
C VAL A 317 -8.33 -10.94 -11.93
N HIS A 318 -9.38 -11.39 -12.63
CA HIS A 318 -10.64 -11.78 -12.01
C HIS A 318 -10.46 -12.89 -10.96
N GLY A 319 -10.90 -12.62 -9.72
CA GLY A 319 -10.80 -13.53 -8.59
C GLY A 319 -9.44 -13.55 -7.87
N ALA A 320 -8.44 -12.80 -8.35
CA ALA A 320 -7.16 -12.67 -7.68
C ALA A 320 -7.24 -11.63 -6.54
N GLN A 321 -6.65 -11.95 -5.40
CA GLN A 321 -6.47 -11.00 -4.30
C GLN A 321 -5.31 -10.01 -4.57
N LEU A 322 -4.27 -10.48 -5.27
CA LEU A 322 -3.10 -9.68 -5.65
C LEU A 322 -2.81 -9.87 -7.15
N THR A 323 -2.70 -8.77 -7.88
CA THR A 323 -2.25 -8.73 -9.29
C THR A 323 -1.00 -7.87 -9.39
N VAL A 324 0.06 -8.37 -10.04
CA VAL A 324 1.30 -7.61 -10.26
C VAL A 324 1.48 -7.34 -11.76
N GLY A 325 1.56 -6.06 -12.13
CA GLY A 325 1.80 -5.57 -13.49
C GLY A 325 3.28 -5.60 -13.85
N GLY A 326 3.85 -6.80 -13.99
CA GLY A 326 5.24 -6.97 -14.38
C GLY A 326 5.91 -8.19 -13.74
N PRO A 327 7.22 -8.40 -13.98
CA PRO A 327 7.97 -9.50 -13.39
C PRO A 327 8.10 -9.36 -11.86
N VAL A 328 8.05 -10.48 -11.15
CA VAL A 328 8.35 -10.58 -9.72
C VAL A 328 9.69 -11.30 -9.56
N ALA A 329 10.69 -10.62 -9.00
CA ALA A 329 11.95 -11.23 -8.63
C ALA A 329 11.90 -11.77 -7.20
N LEU A 330 12.46 -12.96 -6.98
CA LEU A 330 12.62 -13.56 -5.66
C LEU A 330 14.10 -13.73 -5.37
N ALA A 331 14.55 -13.27 -4.21
CA ALA A 331 15.90 -13.50 -3.73
C ALA A 331 15.98 -14.88 -3.07
N ASP A 332 17.14 -15.53 -3.17
CA ASP A 332 17.41 -16.77 -2.45
C ASP A 332 17.31 -16.53 -0.93
N VAL A 333 16.62 -17.43 -0.25
CA VAL A 333 16.41 -17.34 1.20
C VAL A 333 17.37 -18.28 1.93
N GLU A 334 18.21 -17.72 2.81
CA GLU A 334 19.15 -18.49 3.63
C GLU A 334 18.43 -19.27 4.76
N ASP A 335 17.45 -18.64 5.42
CA ASP A 335 16.67 -19.25 6.51
C ASP A 335 15.32 -19.77 5.98
N ARG A 336 15.28 -21.06 5.67
CA ARG A 336 14.14 -21.67 4.98
C ARG A 336 12.96 -21.81 5.94
N PRO A 337 11.71 -21.55 5.49
CA PRO A 337 10.54 -21.73 6.33
C PRO A 337 10.48 -23.16 6.87
N SER A 338 10.64 -23.34 8.19
CA SER A 338 10.60 -24.67 8.83
C SER A 338 9.18 -25.21 8.93
N GLU A 339 8.22 -24.34 9.22
CA GLU A 339 6.79 -24.61 9.30
C GLU A 339 6.01 -23.65 8.40
N VAL A 340 4.88 -24.12 7.88
CA VAL A 340 3.96 -23.29 7.08
C VAL A 340 2.58 -23.36 7.73
N ASP A 341 2.24 -22.33 8.51
CA ASP A 341 0.89 -22.21 9.08
C ASP A 341 -0.03 -21.51 8.07
N GLY A 342 -1.22 -22.06 7.85
CA GLY A 342 -2.27 -21.43 7.04
C GLY A 342 -2.16 -21.45 5.50
N GLY A 343 -1.10 -21.98 4.85
CA GLY A 343 -1.01 -21.93 3.38
C GLY A 343 0.16 -22.64 2.71
N VAL A 344 0.65 -22.04 1.62
CA VAL A 344 1.86 -22.44 0.88
C VAL A 344 2.84 -21.26 0.88
N VAL A 345 4.15 -21.53 0.88
CA VAL A 345 5.18 -20.49 0.79
C VAL A 345 5.97 -20.71 -0.48
N ALA A 346 6.02 -19.69 -1.33
CA ALA A 346 6.88 -19.64 -2.51
C ALA A 346 8.14 -18.82 -2.19
N PHE A 347 9.31 -19.36 -2.51
CA PHE A 347 10.60 -18.72 -2.27
C PHE A 347 11.60 -19.13 -3.36
N SER A 348 12.71 -18.41 -3.46
CA SER A 348 13.85 -18.85 -4.27
C SER A 348 14.83 -19.63 -3.39
N GLN A 349 15.33 -20.74 -3.91
CA GLN A 349 16.39 -21.52 -3.29
C GLN A 349 17.38 -21.97 -4.36
N ASP A 350 18.65 -21.62 -4.20
CA ASP A 350 19.71 -21.95 -5.16
C ASP A 350 19.36 -21.46 -6.59
N GLY A 351 18.73 -20.28 -6.68
CA GLY A 351 18.24 -19.67 -7.91
C GLY A 351 16.99 -20.33 -8.51
N GLN A 352 16.36 -21.28 -7.81
CA GLN A 352 15.17 -21.99 -8.28
C GLN A 352 13.92 -21.58 -7.52
N PHE A 353 12.81 -21.46 -8.23
CA PHE A 353 11.51 -21.23 -7.62
C PHE A 353 11.04 -22.50 -6.89
N THR A 354 10.88 -22.41 -5.58
CA THR A 354 10.43 -23.50 -4.72
C THR A 354 9.16 -23.12 -3.99
N VAL A 355 8.22 -24.05 -3.93
CA VAL A 355 6.99 -23.95 -3.13
C VAL A 355 7.03 -25.00 -2.03
N LYS A 356 6.82 -24.58 -0.79
CA LYS A 356 6.59 -25.47 0.35
C LYS A 356 5.11 -25.48 0.71
N ASN A 357 4.54 -26.67 0.77
CA ASN A 357 3.15 -26.91 1.16
C ASN A 357 3.01 -27.03 2.68
N ARG A 358 1.76 -26.89 3.14
CA ARG A 358 1.39 -27.05 4.57
C ARG A 358 1.75 -28.42 5.15
N ASP A 359 1.70 -29.47 4.34
CA ASP A 359 2.09 -30.83 4.76
C ASP A 359 3.61 -31.02 4.90
N GLY A 360 4.38 -29.96 4.65
CA GLY A 360 5.84 -29.96 4.69
C GLY A 360 6.51 -30.38 3.39
N SER A 361 5.75 -30.86 2.39
CA SER A 361 6.30 -31.22 1.08
C SER A 361 6.78 -29.99 0.33
N THR A 362 7.86 -30.13 -0.43
CA THR A 362 8.42 -29.08 -1.27
C THR A 362 8.38 -29.49 -2.74
N ALA A 363 7.94 -28.59 -3.61
CA ALA A 363 8.06 -28.71 -5.05
C ALA A 363 8.96 -27.59 -5.57
N THR A 364 10.05 -27.95 -6.23
CA THR A 364 10.91 -26.99 -6.91
C THR A 364 10.63 -27.05 -8.39
N LEU A 365 10.47 -25.90 -9.04
CA LEU A 365 10.37 -25.83 -10.48
C LEU A 365 11.76 -26.11 -11.05
N VAL A 366 11.99 -27.35 -11.49
CA VAL A 366 13.28 -27.81 -12.07
C VAL A 366 13.33 -27.62 -13.58
N ASP A 367 12.49 -26.76 -14.15
CA ASP A 367 12.20 -26.74 -15.59
C ASP A 367 13.32 -26.15 -16.48
N ALA A 368 14.54 -26.08 -15.96
CA ALA A 368 15.73 -26.06 -16.78
C ALA A 368 16.45 -27.40 -16.58
N VAL A 369 16.26 -28.32 -17.54
CA VAL A 369 17.28 -29.34 -17.80
C VAL A 369 18.62 -28.61 -17.86
N PRO A 370 19.60 -28.92 -16.98
CA PRO A 370 20.89 -28.27 -17.01
C PRO A 370 21.44 -28.29 -18.43
N THR A 371 21.99 -27.19 -18.94
CA THR A 371 22.60 -27.18 -20.28
C THR A 371 23.69 -28.23 -20.43
N SER A 372 24.26 -28.71 -19.31
CA SER A 372 25.17 -29.85 -19.25
C SER A 372 24.54 -31.20 -19.59
N GLU A 373 23.22 -31.38 -19.46
CA GLU A 373 22.52 -32.61 -19.84
C GLU A 373 22.11 -32.62 -21.32
N LYS A 374 22.03 -31.45 -21.97
CA LYS A 374 21.73 -31.37 -23.40
C LYS A 374 22.90 -31.91 -24.20
N GLY A 375 22.70 -33.07 -24.81
CA GLY A 375 23.72 -33.75 -25.61
C GLY A 375 24.82 -34.44 -24.79
N ALA A 376 24.59 -34.71 -23.50
CA ALA A 376 25.44 -35.59 -22.71
C ALA A 376 25.06 -37.07 -22.89
N PRO A 377 25.99 -38.03 -22.71
CA PRO A 377 25.69 -39.46 -22.64
C PRO A 377 24.60 -39.75 -21.60
N GLY A 378 23.43 -40.25 -22.04
CA GLY A 378 22.31 -40.56 -21.15
C GLY A 378 21.47 -39.37 -20.66
N GLY A 379 21.73 -38.15 -21.16
CA GLY A 379 20.95 -36.94 -20.89
C GLY A 379 19.85 -36.67 -21.92
N VAL A 380 19.51 -35.39 -22.13
CA VAL A 380 18.49 -34.98 -23.11
C VAL A 380 19.07 -34.98 -24.53
N ALA A 381 18.46 -35.80 -25.39
CA ALA A 381 18.80 -35.97 -26.78
C ALA A 381 18.80 -34.65 -27.57
N ALA A 382 19.90 -34.35 -28.26
CA ALA A 382 20.02 -33.25 -29.22
C ALA A 382 20.45 -33.79 -30.58
N LEU A 383 19.69 -33.45 -31.64
CA LEU A 383 19.97 -33.91 -32.99
C LEU A 383 21.14 -33.14 -33.63
N ASP A 384 21.91 -33.81 -34.48
CA ASP A 384 22.89 -33.18 -35.36
C ASP A 384 22.23 -32.43 -36.53
N GLU A 385 23.04 -31.79 -37.36
CA GLU A 385 22.60 -31.06 -38.56
C GLU A 385 21.86 -31.95 -39.59
N SER A 386 21.98 -33.27 -39.47
CA SER A 386 21.29 -34.26 -40.30
C SER A 386 20.03 -34.83 -39.62
N GLY A 387 19.63 -34.30 -38.46
CA GLY A 387 18.45 -34.73 -37.72
C GLY A 387 18.61 -36.07 -37.00
N LYS A 388 19.84 -36.53 -36.73
CA LYS A 388 20.12 -37.81 -36.05
C LYS A 388 20.71 -37.61 -34.66
N LEU A 389 20.59 -38.62 -33.80
CA LEU A 389 21.21 -38.60 -32.48
C LEU A 389 22.72 -38.91 -32.59
N PRO A 390 23.62 -38.02 -32.17
CA PRO A 390 25.05 -38.30 -32.17
C PRO A 390 25.42 -39.45 -31.25
N MET A 391 26.34 -40.32 -31.70
CA MET A 391 26.78 -41.51 -30.94
C MET A 391 27.35 -41.18 -29.56
N GLY A 392 27.95 -40.00 -29.39
CA GLY A 392 28.45 -39.52 -28.10
C GLY A 392 27.37 -39.17 -27.07
N GLN A 393 26.09 -39.17 -27.43
CA GLN A 393 24.97 -38.94 -26.51
C GLN A 393 24.32 -40.24 -26.02
N MET A 394 24.72 -41.39 -26.57
CA MET A 394 24.20 -42.69 -26.14
C MET A 394 24.79 -43.06 -24.77
N PRO A 395 24.02 -43.72 -23.88
CA PRO A 395 24.54 -44.25 -22.62
C PRO A 395 25.75 -45.15 -22.90
N GLY A 396 26.84 -44.99 -22.13
CA GLY A 396 28.09 -45.70 -22.37
C GLY A 396 27.89 -47.22 -22.47
N GLU A 397 28.48 -47.84 -23.49
CA GLU A 397 28.41 -49.29 -23.68
C GLU A 397 29.05 -50.02 -22.48
N PRO A 398 28.50 -51.16 -22.03
CA PRO A 398 29.15 -51.97 -21.00
C PRO A 398 30.54 -52.41 -21.48
N VAL A 399 31.56 -52.01 -20.73
CA VAL A 399 32.96 -52.43 -20.92
C VAL A 399 33.06 -53.95 -20.81
N SER A 400 33.54 -54.57 -21.90
CA SER A 400 34.20 -55.89 -21.97
C SER A 400 33.95 -56.85 -20.81
N ALA A 401 32.95 -57.74 -20.95
CA ALA A 401 32.84 -58.93 -20.12
C ALA A 401 33.58 -60.09 -20.79
N GLU A 402 34.67 -60.58 -20.19
CA GLU A 402 35.20 -61.92 -20.50
C GLU A 402 34.18 -62.96 -20.03
N ALA A 403 33.35 -63.44 -20.94
CA ALA A 403 32.47 -64.57 -20.65
C ALA A 403 33.26 -65.88 -20.77
N THR A 404 33.72 -66.41 -19.63
CA THR A 404 34.25 -67.78 -19.58
C THR A 404 33.07 -68.75 -19.49
N THR A 405 32.73 -69.43 -20.58
CA THR A 405 31.71 -70.48 -20.57
C THR A 405 32.39 -71.85 -20.47
N ASN A 406 32.10 -72.60 -19.40
CA ASN A 406 32.47 -74.02 -19.32
C ASN A 406 31.58 -74.81 -20.30
N LEU A 407 32.11 -75.19 -21.47
CA LEU A 407 31.55 -76.28 -22.27
C LEU A 407 32.25 -77.59 -21.90
N ASP A 408 31.49 -78.68 -21.92
CA ASP A 408 31.83 -80.01 -21.42
C ASP A 408 33.31 -80.38 -21.57
N ARG A 409 34.04 -80.35 -20.44
CA ARG A 409 35.44 -80.79 -20.26
C ARG A 409 36.53 -80.16 -21.15
N VAL A 410 36.30 -78.99 -21.75
CA VAL A 410 37.36 -78.24 -22.46
C VAL A 410 37.45 -76.81 -21.95
N GLN A 411 38.58 -76.42 -21.36
CA GLN A 411 38.86 -75.03 -21.01
C GLN A 411 39.33 -74.27 -22.26
N GLY A 412 38.58 -73.24 -22.66
CA GLY A 412 38.94 -72.36 -23.77
C GLY A 412 38.49 -70.93 -23.50
N SER A 413 39.24 -69.95 -24.00
CA SER A 413 38.90 -68.53 -23.90
C SER A 413 38.33 -68.03 -25.23
N ILE A 414 37.22 -67.31 -25.18
CA ILE A 414 36.68 -66.57 -26.32
C ILE A 414 37.11 -65.12 -26.17
N THR A 415 37.90 -64.62 -27.12
CA THR A 415 38.31 -63.22 -27.13
C THR A 415 37.58 -62.49 -28.26
N TYR A 416 36.93 -61.38 -27.92
CA TYR A 416 36.29 -60.48 -28.88
C TYR A 416 37.24 -59.32 -29.18
N GLN A 417 37.50 -59.04 -30.45
CA GLN A 417 38.26 -57.85 -30.85
C GLN A 417 37.51 -57.09 -31.93
N PHE A 418 37.23 -55.80 -31.66
CA PHE A 418 36.74 -54.88 -32.68
C PHE A 418 37.93 -54.35 -33.47
N ILE A 419 38.05 -54.76 -34.73
CA ILE A 419 39.20 -54.37 -35.58
C ILE A 419 38.87 -53.13 -36.42
N ALA A 420 37.57 -52.85 -36.62
CA ALA A 420 37.06 -51.63 -37.24
C ALA A 420 35.58 -51.41 -36.87
N PRO A 421 35.01 -50.20 -37.05
CA PRO A 421 33.58 -49.96 -36.86
C PRO A 421 32.74 -50.92 -37.71
N GLY A 422 31.92 -51.75 -37.06
CA GLY A 422 31.05 -52.72 -37.73
C GLY A 422 31.67 -54.09 -38.04
N VAL A 423 32.95 -54.32 -37.76
CA VAL A 423 33.62 -55.61 -37.96
C VAL A 423 33.99 -56.23 -36.61
N VAL A 424 33.32 -57.33 -36.26
CA VAL A 424 33.59 -58.11 -35.05
C VAL A 424 34.40 -59.34 -35.41
N PHE A 425 35.60 -59.47 -34.82
CA PHE A 425 36.37 -60.71 -34.89
C PHE A 425 36.07 -61.58 -33.67
N PHE A 426 35.78 -62.86 -33.93
CA PHE A 426 35.66 -63.89 -32.92
C PHE A 426 36.87 -64.83 -33.04
N ALA A 427 37.76 -64.81 -32.05
CA ALA A 427 38.82 -65.80 -31.93
C ALA A 427 38.49 -66.75 -30.79
N LEU A 428 38.25 -68.02 -31.11
CA LEU A 428 38.17 -69.10 -30.13
C LEU A 428 39.54 -69.79 -30.05
N SER A 429 40.20 -69.64 -28.90
CA SER A 429 41.37 -70.45 -28.59
C SER A 429 40.95 -71.56 -27.65
N VAL A 430 41.14 -72.80 -28.10
CA VAL A 430 40.80 -73.99 -27.33
C VAL A 430 42.08 -74.67 -26.87
N ASP A 431 42.25 -74.83 -25.57
CA ASP A 431 43.41 -75.53 -25.00
C ASP A 431 43.05 -77.02 -24.84
N ALA A 432 43.34 -77.81 -25.88
CA ALA A 432 43.03 -79.24 -25.87
C ALA A 432 44.04 -80.00 -25.01
N SER A 433 43.87 -79.97 -23.68
CA SER A 433 44.68 -80.75 -22.73
C SER A 433 44.02 -82.08 -22.34
N ALA A 434 43.34 -82.76 -23.28
CA ALA A 434 42.73 -84.06 -23.03
C ALA A 434 43.53 -85.21 -23.69
N ASP A 435 44.08 -86.05 -22.81
CA ASP A 435 44.68 -87.39 -22.97
C ASP A 435 44.62 -88.03 -24.39
N PRO A 436 45.77 -88.32 -25.04
CA PRO A 436 45.84 -88.88 -26.40
C PRO A 436 45.35 -90.35 -26.54
N ALA A 437 44.82 -90.98 -25.49
CA ALA A 437 44.54 -92.41 -25.47
C ALA A 437 43.09 -92.85 -25.79
N SER A 438 42.11 -91.95 -25.88
CA SER A 438 40.69 -92.37 -25.98
C SER A 438 40.12 -92.52 -27.40
N GLY A 439 40.76 -91.99 -28.44
CA GLY A 439 40.25 -92.13 -29.82
C GLY A 439 38.86 -91.54 -30.07
N GLU A 440 38.33 -90.72 -29.17
CA GLU A 440 37.01 -90.07 -29.31
C GLU A 440 37.15 -88.67 -29.89
N ALA A 441 36.38 -88.38 -30.93
CA ALA A 441 36.32 -87.05 -31.54
C ALA A 441 35.63 -86.05 -30.61
N SER A 442 36.32 -84.96 -30.28
CA SER A 442 35.71 -83.83 -29.57
C SER A 442 34.95 -82.95 -30.58
N SER A 443 33.63 -82.79 -30.43
CA SER A 443 32.86 -81.84 -31.24
C SER A 443 32.73 -80.50 -30.53
N LEU A 444 33.12 -79.41 -31.19
CA LEU A 444 32.89 -78.04 -30.70
C LEU A 444 31.72 -77.42 -31.46
N ASP A 445 30.60 -77.22 -30.78
CA ASP A 445 29.46 -76.50 -31.32
C ASP A 445 29.58 -75.00 -31.05
N VAL A 446 29.78 -74.21 -32.11
CA VAL A 446 29.85 -72.74 -32.02
C VAL A 446 28.54 -72.14 -32.53
N ASN A 447 27.78 -71.51 -31.64
CA ASN A 447 26.52 -70.85 -31.99
C ASN A 447 26.77 -69.35 -32.24
N LEU A 448 26.83 -68.94 -33.51
CA LEU A 448 27.12 -67.54 -33.87
C LEU A 448 25.80 -66.75 -34.09
N PRO A 449 25.55 -65.67 -33.33
CA PRO A 449 24.41 -64.80 -33.61
C PRO A 449 24.69 -63.95 -34.86
N PHE A 450 23.85 -64.07 -35.89
CA PHE A 450 23.91 -63.17 -37.04
C PHE A 450 23.18 -61.85 -36.71
N PRO A 451 23.83 -60.67 -36.83
CA PRO A 451 23.14 -59.42 -36.61
C PRO A 451 22.01 -59.23 -37.63
N VAL A 452 20.83 -58.85 -37.13
CA VAL A 452 19.63 -58.62 -37.92
C VAL A 452 19.68 -57.17 -38.43
N GLY A 453 20.48 -56.91 -39.46
CA GLY A 453 20.58 -55.58 -40.07
C GLY A 453 21.40 -55.61 -41.36
N GLY A 454 20.94 -54.90 -42.40
CA GLY A 454 21.39 -55.03 -43.79
C GLY A 454 22.75 -54.40 -44.14
N SER A 455 23.79 -54.61 -43.32
CA SER A 455 25.16 -54.24 -43.71
C SER A 455 25.82 -55.38 -44.48
N SER A 456 26.38 -55.05 -45.65
CA SER A 456 27.09 -55.95 -46.58
C SER A 456 28.49 -56.31 -46.09
N GLN A 457 28.65 -56.57 -44.79
CA GLN A 457 29.97 -56.82 -44.18
C GLN A 457 30.03 -58.25 -43.63
N GLY A 458 31.02 -59.01 -44.12
CA GLY A 458 31.22 -60.41 -43.78
C GLY A 458 31.77 -60.58 -42.37
N PHE A 459 31.61 -61.77 -41.80
CA PHE A 459 32.22 -62.14 -40.52
C PHE A 459 33.22 -63.27 -40.74
N VAL A 460 34.28 -63.30 -39.93
CA VAL A 460 35.31 -64.34 -39.96
C VAL A 460 35.29 -65.05 -38.61
N ALA A 461 35.17 -66.38 -38.62
CA ALA A 461 35.27 -67.21 -37.44
C ALA A 461 36.37 -68.25 -37.65
N GLY A 462 37.40 -68.24 -36.80
CA GLY A 462 38.49 -69.22 -36.82
C GLY A 462 38.47 -70.10 -35.59
N VAL A 463 38.75 -71.39 -35.76
CA VAL A 463 39.03 -72.30 -34.63
C VAL A 463 40.53 -72.60 -34.65
N TRP A 464 41.22 -72.26 -33.55
CA TRP A 464 42.66 -72.50 -33.40
C TRP A 464 42.88 -73.61 -32.36
N SER A 465 43.64 -74.66 -32.73
CA SER A 465 44.21 -75.62 -31.77
C SER A 465 45.69 -75.29 -31.48
N ARG A 466 46.06 -75.07 -30.22
CA ARG A 466 47.45 -74.75 -29.84
C ARG A 466 48.11 -75.97 -29.20
N GLY A 467 48.41 -76.99 -30.02
CA GLY A 467 49.21 -78.16 -29.62
C GLY A 467 50.68 -78.02 -30.05
N SER A 468 51.61 -78.63 -29.31
CA SER A 468 53.04 -78.31 -29.35
C SER A 468 53.85 -78.82 -30.54
N ASP A 469 53.28 -79.51 -31.53
CA ASP A 469 54.00 -79.84 -32.77
C ASP A 469 53.00 -79.87 -33.95
N THR A 470 53.05 -78.83 -34.80
CA THR A 470 52.20 -78.55 -35.99
C THR A 470 50.74 -78.11 -35.73
N PRO A 471 50.44 -76.79 -35.73
CA PRO A 471 49.06 -76.30 -35.61
C PRO A 471 48.29 -76.46 -36.93
N ASN A 472 47.21 -77.24 -36.96
CA ASN A 472 46.26 -77.18 -38.07
C ASN A 472 45.36 -75.94 -37.92
N ARG A 473 45.25 -75.15 -38.99
CA ARG A 473 44.48 -73.89 -39.02
C ARG A 473 43.24 -74.03 -39.91
N THR A 474 42.07 -74.08 -39.30
CA THR A 474 40.79 -74.01 -40.04
C THR A 474 40.14 -72.65 -39.80
N MET A 475 40.02 -71.85 -40.86
CA MET A 475 39.37 -70.54 -40.81
C MET A 475 38.10 -70.55 -41.66
N VAL A 476 36.96 -70.30 -41.04
CA VAL A 476 35.67 -70.17 -41.74
C VAL A 476 35.41 -68.70 -42.05
N TYR A 477 35.27 -68.37 -43.33
CA TYR A 477 35.07 -67.00 -43.81
C TYR A 477 33.73 -66.83 -44.52
N ALA A 478 32.82 -66.04 -43.95
CA ALA A 478 31.57 -65.73 -44.63
C ALA A 478 31.75 -64.54 -45.60
N GLU A 479 31.62 -64.79 -46.90
CA GLU A 479 31.61 -63.71 -47.89
C GLU A 479 30.34 -62.85 -47.75
N PRO A 480 30.46 -61.51 -47.70
CA PRO A 480 29.30 -60.65 -47.79
C PRO A 480 28.71 -60.70 -49.20
N SER A 481 27.49 -61.22 -49.31
CA SER A 481 26.70 -61.14 -50.55
C SER A 481 25.46 -60.27 -50.32
N PRO A 482 25.22 -59.24 -51.14
CA PRO A 482 24.08 -58.32 -50.97
C PRO A 482 22.70 -59.00 -51.11
N THR A 483 22.61 -60.15 -51.76
CA THR A 483 21.34 -60.77 -52.15
C THR A 483 21.18 -62.23 -51.78
N ASN A 484 22.25 -62.95 -51.43
CA ASN A 484 22.16 -64.34 -50.98
C ASN A 484 23.27 -64.62 -49.95
N LYS A 485 22.92 -64.58 -48.65
CA LYS A 485 23.82 -64.93 -47.53
C LYS A 485 24.39 -66.34 -47.74
N THR A 486 25.57 -66.40 -48.35
CA THR A 486 26.25 -67.65 -48.73
C THR A 486 27.50 -67.74 -47.87
N LEU A 487 27.58 -68.80 -47.05
CA LEU A 487 28.77 -69.11 -46.29
C LEU A 487 29.74 -69.85 -47.21
N VAL A 488 30.98 -69.35 -47.32
CA VAL A 488 32.05 -70.01 -48.06
C VAL A 488 33.00 -70.61 -47.04
N LEU A 489 33.33 -71.90 -47.17
CA LEU A 489 34.22 -72.56 -46.22
C LEU A 489 35.61 -72.70 -46.85
N TRP A 490 36.61 -72.21 -46.14
CA TRP A 490 38.02 -72.25 -46.55
C TRP A 490 38.82 -73.06 -45.54
N GLN A 491 39.81 -73.82 -46.00
CA GLN A 491 40.71 -74.57 -45.14
C GLN A 491 42.15 -74.36 -45.63
N GLN A 492 43.05 -74.17 -44.67
CA GLN A 492 44.48 -74.17 -44.91
C GLN A 492 45.05 -75.47 -44.32
N ASN A 493 45.72 -76.26 -45.15
CA ASN A 493 46.42 -77.45 -44.70
C ASN A 493 47.89 -77.10 -44.54
N ASP A 494 48.46 -77.26 -43.34
CA ASP A 494 49.83 -76.81 -43.10
C ASP A 494 50.86 -77.89 -43.46
N GLY A 495 51.73 -77.52 -44.40
CA GLY A 495 53.01 -78.12 -44.73
C GLY A 495 54.02 -77.10 -45.28
N GLU A 496 53.61 -75.92 -45.74
CA GLU A 496 54.51 -74.89 -46.25
C GLU A 496 54.08 -73.50 -45.77
N THR A 497 55.06 -72.68 -45.38
CA THR A 497 54.94 -71.32 -44.84
C THR A 497 54.33 -70.28 -45.80
N ASN A 498 53.62 -70.72 -46.84
CA ASN A 498 52.87 -69.88 -47.77
C ASN A 498 51.72 -70.65 -48.46
N GLY A 499 51.09 -71.61 -47.76
CA GLY A 499 50.15 -72.57 -48.34
C GLY A 499 48.81 -71.98 -48.78
N ASP A 500 48.43 -72.27 -50.03
CA ASP A 500 47.20 -71.84 -50.69
C ASP A 500 45.92 -72.18 -49.91
N TRP A 501 45.02 -71.20 -49.80
CA TRP A 501 43.69 -71.37 -49.22
C TRP A 501 42.81 -72.14 -50.18
N ASN A 502 42.30 -73.31 -49.76
CA ASN A 502 41.40 -74.10 -50.57
C ASN A 502 39.95 -73.89 -50.13
N ARG A 503 39.09 -73.47 -51.07
CA ARG A 503 37.64 -73.45 -50.87
C ARG A 503 37.14 -74.89 -50.93
N PHE A 504 36.55 -75.36 -49.83
CA PHE A 504 36.07 -76.74 -49.76
C PHE A 504 34.54 -76.85 -49.75
N GLY A 505 33.81 -75.74 -49.62
CA GLY A 505 32.35 -75.78 -49.69
C GLY A 505 31.65 -74.42 -49.76
N THR A 506 30.36 -74.47 -50.10
CA THR A 506 29.44 -73.34 -49.94
C THR A 506 28.09 -73.80 -49.41
N ALA A 507 27.50 -73.01 -48.51
CA ALA A 507 26.16 -73.22 -47.97
C ALA A 507 25.32 -71.95 -48.07
N ARG A 508 24.03 -72.08 -48.40
CA ARG A 508 23.07 -70.95 -48.38
C ARG A 508 22.35 -70.92 -47.05
N ILE A 509 22.27 -69.75 -46.41
CA ILE A 509 21.63 -69.59 -45.11
C ILE A 509 20.38 -68.74 -45.26
N ALA A 510 19.21 -69.29 -44.90
CA ALA A 510 17.96 -68.55 -44.84
C ALA A 510 17.92 -67.65 -43.59
N LYS A 511 17.17 -66.54 -43.67
CA LYS A 511 17.03 -65.59 -42.55
C LYS A 511 16.48 -66.32 -41.30
N GLY A 512 17.08 -66.08 -40.14
CA GLY A 512 16.62 -66.66 -38.86
C GLY A 512 16.98 -68.12 -38.62
N HIS A 513 17.88 -68.71 -39.42
CA HIS A 513 18.32 -70.10 -39.25
C HIS A 513 19.68 -70.18 -38.56
N HIS A 514 19.87 -71.19 -37.72
CA HIS A 514 21.15 -71.52 -37.09
C HIS A 514 22.00 -72.35 -38.06
N VAL A 515 23.31 -72.11 -38.05
CA VAL A 515 24.28 -72.93 -38.79
C VAL A 515 25.18 -73.62 -37.79
N THR A 516 25.12 -74.95 -37.77
CA THR A 516 26.06 -75.77 -37.02
C THR A 516 27.21 -76.15 -37.94
N ILE A 517 28.43 -75.79 -37.54
CA ILE A 517 29.65 -76.23 -38.22
C ILE A 517 30.29 -77.26 -37.31
N SER A 518 30.18 -78.53 -37.69
CA SER A 518 30.84 -79.63 -36.99
C SER A 518 32.10 -80.04 -37.76
N GLY A 519 33.26 -79.96 -37.11
CA GLY A 519 34.53 -80.43 -37.65
C GLY A 519 35.13 -81.51 -36.77
N THR A 520 35.68 -82.56 -37.36
CA THR A 520 36.45 -83.59 -36.65
C THR A 520 37.92 -83.17 -36.64
N LEU A 521 38.47 -82.84 -35.47
CA LEU A 521 39.91 -82.63 -35.31
C LEU A 521 40.58 -84.01 -35.25
N PHE A 522 41.19 -84.43 -36.35
CA PHE A 522 42.04 -85.63 -36.35
C PHE A 522 43.39 -85.28 -35.75
N SER A 523 43.76 -85.92 -34.64
CA SER A 523 45.17 -86.06 -34.27
C SER A 523 45.80 -87.07 -35.23
N PRO A 524 46.93 -86.77 -35.91
CA PRO A 524 47.66 -87.81 -36.59
C PRO A 524 48.15 -88.79 -35.51
N GLY A 525 47.71 -90.05 -35.59
CA GLY A 525 48.26 -91.10 -34.74
C GLY A 525 49.76 -91.26 -34.99
N PRO A 526 50.52 -91.79 -34.02
CA PRO A 526 51.93 -92.14 -34.27
C PRO A 526 51.97 -93.18 -35.40
N ARG A 527 52.90 -92.99 -36.33
CA ARG A 527 53.12 -93.85 -37.50
C ARG A 527 53.24 -95.32 -37.16
#